data_AF-A0A525VL51-F1
#
_entry.id   AF-A0A525VL51-F1
#
_cell.length_a   1.000
_cell.length_b   1.000
_cell.length_c   1.000
_cell.angle_alpha   90.00
_cell.angle_beta   90.00
_cell.angle_gamma   90.00
#
_symmetry.space_group_name_H-M   'P 1'
#
loop_
_entity.id
_entity.type
_entity.pdbx_description
1 polymer ?
#
loop_
_entity_poly.entity_id
_entity_poly.type
_entity_poly.pdbx_seq_one_letter_code
_entity_poly.pdbx_strand_id
1 'polypeptide(L)'
;MAVKPGDSFQLTAVPTWLNFGVEVALLPETLDSLLHGTPFFPLHWRSMDRNGRAGTLQAPASKVALQAALKDDPVVSELVFIGSQAAALDHTGDRTILQLKAPLIHVYDRNTLAVCANLAPATHGEAVSEVAGSGDAAVANQRFMLKQSPLTYVSAVTPSGRRSTLEVRVDGRLWNEVPSLFDRKPNAHVYALRQDDEQRTIVQFGDGVEAARLPSGRDNLRFGYRKFLGTGGNVRAGQLTTLLGRPLGVKAVNNPVPASGGQDRESRDDARRNAPLTMLTLGRAVSLQDYTDFARSFAGVSKALAVWMRTGGLRGLFLSLAGPDGAAVPETSATYLNLAAALRAYGDPLLPLQLKTYQSVHFRLKAKLKIASTAVVDEVLANVSDTLRWHFSFANRDFAQQVSLDEVMAVMQSVTGVDAVDVDQLYRLDPGAFPALIPRLFAKPPQLLTNGSLKAAELLTLDPGPLALEVMP
;
A
#
# COMPACT_ATOMS: atom_id res chain seq x y z
N MET A 1 32.44 -0.42 -3.49
CA MET A 1 33.11 0.70 -4.17
C MET A 1 34.12 1.28 -3.20
N ALA A 2 35.32 1.68 -3.65
CA ALA A 2 36.28 2.34 -2.76
C ALA A 2 35.90 3.81 -2.59
N VAL A 3 35.53 4.21 -1.37
CA VAL A 3 35.20 5.60 -1.02
C VAL A 3 36.50 6.40 -0.87
N LYS A 4 36.56 7.60 -1.45
CA LYS A 4 37.72 8.50 -1.39
C LYS A 4 37.39 9.76 -0.56
N PRO A 5 38.41 10.40 0.07
CA PRO A 5 38.21 11.70 0.72
C PRO A 5 37.61 12.73 -0.24
N GLY A 6 36.56 13.42 0.20
CA GLY A 6 35.82 14.39 -0.62
C GLY A 6 34.61 13.83 -1.36
N ASP A 7 34.40 12.51 -1.37
CA ASP A 7 33.16 11.92 -1.88
C ASP A 7 31.97 12.34 -0.99
N SER A 8 30.89 12.81 -1.62
CA SER A 8 29.65 13.19 -0.95
C SER A 8 28.56 12.13 -1.16
N PHE A 9 27.79 11.87 -0.12
CA PHE A 9 26.70 10.91 -0.12
C PHE A 9 25.49 11.50 0.60
N GLN A 10 24.29 11.12 0.15
CA GLN A 10 23.07 11.46 0.85
C GLN A 10 22.90 10.53 2.04
N LEU A 11 22.68 11.08 3.24
CA LEU A 11 22.38 10.28 4.42
C LEU A 11 20.92 9.80 4.35
N THR A 12 20.69 8.49 4.40
CA THR A 12 19.35 7.91 4.20
C THR A 12 18.68 7.46 5.50
N ALA A 13 19.44 7.38 6.59
CA ALA A 13 18.93 7.09 7.92
C ALA A 13 19.84 7.69 9.00
N VAL A 14 19.32 7.79 10.22
CA VAL A 14 20.11 8.22 11.38
C VAL A 14 21.34 7.32 11.55
N PRO A 15 22.55 7.87 11.78
CA PRO A 15 23.75 7.08 12.02
C PRO A 15 23.58 6.16 13.24
N THR A 16 24.08 4.94 13.12
CA THR A 16 24.04 3.95 14.19
C THR A 16 25.45 3.61 14.68
N TRP A 17 25.56 3.16 15.92
CA TRP A 17 26.76 2.48 16.42
C TRP A 17 26.45 1.01 16.68
N LEU A 18 27.49 0.18 16.73
CA LEU A 18 27.35 -1.21 17.10
C LEU A 18 27.57 -1.36 18.61
N ASN A 19 26.51 -1.68 19.35
CA ASN A 19 26.58 -1.96 20.78
C ASN A 19 26.28 -3.45 21.02
N PHE A 20 27.28 -4.22 21.45
CA PHE A 20 27.20 -5.68 21.62
C PHE A 20 26.61 -6.43 20.40
N GLY A 21 26.98 -6.01 19.19
CA GLY A 21 26.49 -6.62 17.94
C GLY A 21 25.11 -6.15 17.48
N VAL A 22 24.48 -5.22 18.21
CA VAL A 22 23.19 -4.62 17.84
C VAL A 22 23.42 -3.19 17.35
N GLU A 23 22.87 -2.85 16.19
CA GLU A 23 22.85 -1.46 15.73
C GLU A 23 21.88 -0.63 16.57
N VAL A 24 22.38 0.45 17.16
CA VAL A 24 21.58 1.39 17.95
C VAL A 24 21.70 2.78 17.31
N ALA A 25 20.56 3.42 17.03
CA ALA A 25 20.51 4.76 16.46
C ALA A 25 20.96 5.81 17.47
N LEU A 26 21.74 6.78 17.01
CA LEU A 26 22.21 7.88 17.84
C LEU A 26 21.15 8.96 18.00
N LEU A 27 21.01 9.49 19.22
CA LEU A 27 20.24 10.71 19.45
C LEU A 27 20.98 11.91 18.84
N PRO A 28 20.27 12.97 18.39
CA PRO A 28 20.89 14.15 17.79
C PRO A 28 21.99 14.78 18.65
N GLU A 29 21.75 14.90 19.95
CA GLU A 29 22.70 15.48 20.91
C GLU A 29 23.98 14.63 21.06
N THR A 30 23.82 13.31 21.00
CA THR A 30 24.94 12.37 21.02
C THR A 30 25.74 12.45 19.72
N LEU A 31 25.06 12.52 18.57
CA LEU A 31 25.72 12.65 17.28
C LEU A 31 26.52 13.96 17.19
N ASP A 32 25.94 15.07 17.63
CA ASP A 32 26.59 16.39 17.68
C ASP A 32 27.87 16.34 18.53
N SER A 33 27.77 15.76 19.73
CA SER A 33 28.92 15.54 20.61
C SER A 33 30.01 14.68 19.97
N LEU A 34 29.63 13.65 19.20
CA LEU A 34 30.58 12.75 18.51
C LEU A 34 31.24 13.42 17.30
N LEU A 35 30.51 14.29 16.58
CA LEU A 35 31.05 15.05 15.44
C LEU A 35 32.09 16.09 15.89
N HIS A 36 31.92 16.66 17.08
CA HIS A 36 32.84 17.63 17.66
C HIS A 36 33.95 17.02 18.54
N GLY A 37 33.85 15.73 18.86
CA GLY A 37 34.84 14.99 19.64
C GLY A 37 35.84 14.19 18.80
N THR A 38 36.72 13.45 19.48
CA THR A 38 37.59 12.42 18.86
C THR A 38 37.08 11.01 19.23
N PRO A 39 35.98 10.54 18.63
CA PRO A 39 35.44 9.23 18.93
C PRO A 39 36.38 8.13 18.43
N PHE A 40 36.55 7.08 19.24
CA PHE A 40 37.47 5.98 18.97
C PHE A 40 36.83 4.81 18.18
N PHE A 41 35.51 4.82 18.01
CA PHE A 41 34.76 3.73 17.37
C PHE A 41 34.09 4.18 16.06
N PRO A 42 33.99 3.29 15.05
CA PRO A 42 33.30 3.59 13.80
C PRO A 42 31.79 3.65 14.00
N LEU A 43 31.15 4.61 13.33
CA LEU A 43 29.71 4.66 13.14
C LEU A 43 29.34 4.02 11.80
N HIS A 44 28.10 3.54 11.71
CA HIS A 44 27.48 3.05 10.49
C HIS A 44 26.62 4.15 9.89
N TRP A 45 27.06 4.66 8.74
CA TRP A 45 26.41 5.73 7.99
C TRP A 45 25.67 5.11 6.80
N ARG A 46 24.36 4.92 6.96
CA ARG A 46 23.51 4.48 5.85
C ARG A 46 23.34 5.63 4.87
N SER A 47 23.83 5.42 3.66
CA SER A 47 23.97 6.49 2.68
C SER A 47 23.70 5.99 1.27
N MET A 48 23.43 6.93 0.38
CA MET A 48 23.19 6.71 -1.04
C MET A 48 24.15 7.57 -1.85
N ASP A 49 24.77 6.98 -2.86
CA ASP A 49 25.59 7.72 -3.81
C ASP A 49 24.73 8.47 -4.85
N ARG A 50 25.38 9.33 -5.65
CA ARG A 50 24.75 10.11 -6.72
C ARG A 50 24.07 9.26 -7.82
N ASN A 51 24.40 7.96 -7.89
CA ASN A 51 23.83 7.04 -8.86
C ASN A 51 22.65 6.24 -8.26
N GLY A 52 22.20 6.59 -7.05
CA GLY A 52 21.09 5.93 -6.37
C GLY A 52 21.48 4.62 -5.68
N ARG A 53 22.78 4.29 -5.58
CA ARG A 53 23.22 3.06 -4.94
C ARG A 53 23.29 3.25 -3.43
N ALA A 54 22.46 2.50 -2.70
CA ALA A 54 22.48 2.47 -1.24
C ALA A 54 23.64 1.62 -0.69
N GLY A 55 24.17 2.01 0.47
CA GLY A 55 25.18 1.25 1.21
C GLY A 55 25.37 1.76 2.63
N THR A 56 26.26 1.10 3.37
CA THR A 56 26.66 1.52 4.72
C THR A 56 28.15 1.84 4.71
N LEU A 57 28.50 3.08 5.01
CA LEU A 57 29.88 3.50 5.25
C LEU A 57 30.20 3.27 6.74
N GLN A 58 31.29 2.57 7.03
CA GLN A 58 31.81 2.41 8.39
C GLN A 58 32.95 3.40 8.60
N ALA A 59 32.71 4.46 9.37
CA ALA A 59 33.69 5.51 9.60
C ALA A 59 33.49 6.19 10.96
N PRO A 60 34.56 6.58 11.68
CA PRO A 60 34.45 7.46 12.84
C PRO A 60 33.81 8.80 12.46
N ALA A 61 33.07 9.43 13.37
CA ALA A 61 32.43 10.72 13.10
C ALA A 61 33.44 11.82 12.74
N SER A 62 34.66 11.77 13.29
CA SER A 62 35.76 12.68 12.93
C SER A 62 36.26 12.58 11.49
N LYS A 63 35.83 11.55 10.74
CA LYS A 63 36.15 11.36 9.32
C LYS A 63 35.00 11.74 8.38
N VAL A 64 33.87 12.20 8.92
CA VAL A 64 32.68 12.58 8.17
C VAL A 64 32.34 14.03 8.49
N ALA A 65 32.04 14.82 7.46
CA ALA A 65 31.51 16.16 7.62
C ALA A 65 30.06 16.18 7.12
N LEU A 66 29.13 16.64 7.96
CA LEU A 66 27.76 16.91 7.52
C LEU A 66 27.74 18.21 6.70
N GLN A 67 27.07 18.18 5.55
CA GLN A 67 26.87 19.33 4.68
C GLN A 67 25.37 19.64 4.57
N ALA A 68 25.05 20.91 4.31
CA ALA A 68 23.70 21.33 3.99
C ALA A 68 23.24 20.66 2.69
N ALA A 69 21.93 20.46 2.55
CA ALA A 69 21.36 19.90 1.34
C ALA A 69 21.64 20.82 0.15
N LEU A 70 22.05 20.23 -0.97
CA LEU A 70 22.22 20.94 -2.23
C LEU A 70 20.86 21.17 -2.89
N LYS A 71 20.79 22.15 -3.79
CA LYS A 71 19.55 22.49 -4.51
C LYS A 71 18.95 21.32 -5.29
N ASP A 72 19.82 20.45 -5.81
CA ASP A 72 19.44 19.30 -6.64
C ASP A 72 19.26 18.02 -5.81
N ASP A 73 19.45 18.09 -4.48
CA ASP A 73 19.21 16.94 -3.61
C ASP A 73 17.70 16.60 -3.55
N PRO A 74 17.34 15.31 -3.48
CA PRO A 74 15.95 14.91 -3.38
C PRO A 74 15.27 15.49 -2.13
N VAL A 75 14.14 16.16 -2.33
CA VAL A 75 13.27 16.58 -1.22
C VAL A 75 12.62 15.34 -0.60
N VAL A 76 12.83 15.14 0.69
CA VAL A 76 12.18 14.11 1.49
C VAL A 76 11.14 14.72 2.41
N SER A 77 10.07 13.98 2.68
CA SER A 77 9.02 14.39 3.60
C SER A 77 8.30 13.17 4.12
N GLU A 78 7.83 13.24 5.35
CA GLU A 78 7.04 12.18 5.98
C GLU A 78 5.87 12.78 6.78
N LEU A 79 4.79 12.01 6.89
CA LEU A 79 3.68 12.33 7.78
C LEU A 79 3.97 11.71 9.15
N VAL A 80 4.14 12.56 10.16
CA VAL A 80 4.37 12.14 11.55
C VAL A 80 3.23 12.56 12.46
N PHE A 81 3.06 11.81 13.54
CA PHE A 81 2.08 12.10 14.57
C PHE A 81 2.81 12.57 15.83
N ILE A 82 2.28 13.60 16.49
CA ILE A 82 2.73 14.01 17.82
C ILE A 82 2.29 12.94 18.84
N GLY A 83 3.10 12.72 19.87
CA GLY A 83 2.78 11.82 20.97
C GLY A 83 1.48 12.20 21.67
N SER A 84 0.80 11.23 22.26
CA SER A 84 -0.47 11.46 22.95
C SER A 84 -0.32 11.87 24.42
N GLN A 85 0.91 12.03 24.91
CA GLN A 85 1.18 12.42 26.29
C GLN A 85 1.02 13.93 26.47
N ALA A 86 0.64 14.37 27.68
CA ALA A 86 0.42 15.80 27.96
C ALA A 86 1.65 16.67 27.69
N ALA A 87 2.85 16.12 27.89
CA ALA A 87 4.13 16.79 27.62
C ALA A 87 4.63 16.67 26.17
N ALA A 88 3.84 16.08 25.27
CA ALA A 88 4.28 15.88 23.88
C ALA A 88 4.28 17.18 23.05
N LEU A 89 3.62 18.21 23.55
CA LEU A 89 3.67 19.57 23.04
C LEU A 89 4.06 20.47 24.22
N ASP A 90 5.25 21.07 24.15
CA ASP A 90 5.66 22.08 25.11
C ASP A 90 5.99 23.38 24.38
N HIS A 91 5.53 24.50 24.92
CA HIS A 91 5.78 25.82 24.36
C HIS A 91 6.36 26.71 25.45
N THR A 92 7.64 27.00 25.33
CA THR A 92 8.41 27.78 26.29
C THR A 92 8.94 29.04 25.61
N GLY A 93 8.27 30.16 25.85
CA GLY A 93 8.65 31.46 25.29
C GLY A 93 8.63 31.48 23.77
N ASP A 94 9.81 31.49 23.16
CA ASP A 94 10.03 31.49 21.71
C ASP A 94 10.22 30.09 21.10
N ARG A 95 10.19 29.02 21.92
CA ARG A 95 10.44 27.65 21.49
C ARG A 95 9.19 26.80 21.57
N THR A 96 9.02 25.95 20.56
CA THR A 96 8.02 24.87 20.56
C THR A 96 8.74 23.54 20.44
N ILE A 97 8.50 22.64 21.40
CA ILE A 97 9.06 21.29 21.44
C ILE A 97 7.93 20.31 21.10
N LEU A 98 8.14 19.51 20.06
CA LEU A 98 7.22 18.48 19.59
C LEU A 98 7.83 17.10 19.85
N GLN A 99 7.25 16.33 20.76
CA GLN A 99 7.59 14.93 20.91
C GLN A 99 6.80 14.10 19.90
N LEU A 100 7.50 13.43 18.99
CA LEU A 100 6.88 12.58 17.99
C LEU A 100 6.51 11.21 18.57
N LYS A 101 5.41 10.63 18.08
CA LYS A 101 4.95 9.29 18.46
C LYS A 101 5.90 8.18 18.01
N ALA A 102 6.62 8.41 16.91
CA ALA A 102 7.62 7.52 16.37
C ALA A 102 8.85 8.33 15.92
N PRO A 103 10.05 7.73 15.91
CA PRO A 103 11.22 8.35 15.31
C PRO A 103 11.01 8.68 13.83
N LEU A 104 11.67 9.74 13.36
CA LEU A 104 11.69 10.10 11.94
C LEU A 104 12.40 9.01 11.12
N ILE A 105 11.89 8.78 9.92
CA ILE A 105 12.48 7.84 8.95
C ILE A 105 13.67 8.50 8.26
N HIS A 106 13.55 9.79 7.93
CA HIS A 106 14.58 10.54 7.24
C HIS A 106 15.41 11.43 8.17
N VAL A 107 16.56 11.88 7.66
CA VAL A 107 17.37 12.92 8.28
C VAL A 107 17.15 14.22 7.51
N TYR A 108 16.87 15.31 8.24
CA TYR A 108 16.50 16.59 7.65
C TYR A 108 17.60 17.64 7.86
N ASP A 109 17.87 18.43 6.83
CA ASP A 109 18.66 19.65 6.96
C ASP A 109 17.86 20.69 7.74
N ARG A 110 18.44 21.18 8.84
CA ARG A 110 17.82 22.14 9.75
C ARG A 110 17.51 23.48 9.09
N ASN A 111 18.28 23.87 8.07
CA ASN A 111 18.12 25.16 7.40
C ASN A 111 16.96 25.16 6.40
N THR A 112 16.58 24.00 5.87
CA THR A 112 15.52 23.84 4.87
C THR A 112 14.30 23.09 5.41
N LEU A 113 14.36 22.61 6.65
CA LEU A 113 13.26 21.91 7.31
C LEU A 113 12.04 22.84 7.42
N ALA A 114 10.90 22.35 6.93
CA ALA A 114 9.60 22.99 7.12
C ALA A 114 8.67 22.02 7.86
N VAL A 115 7.96 22.53 8.88
CA VAL A 115 6.92 21.79 9.59
C VAL A 115 5.55 22.29 9.12
N CYS A 116 4.85 21.45 8.36
CA CYS A 116 3.51 21.75 7.84
C CYS A 116 2.43 21.27 8.83
N ALA A 117 1.92 22.17 9.69
CA ALA A 117 0.90 21.83 10.69
C ALA A 117 -0.55 22.02 10.19
N ASN A 118 -0.76 22.79 9.13
CA ASN A 118 -2.05 23.09 8.50
C ASN A 118 -2.45 22.03 7.47
N LEU A 119 -2.46 20.77 7.89
CA LEU A 119 -2.80 19.64 7.03
C LEU A 119 -4.31 19.46 6.91
N ALA A 120 -4.78 19.16 5.70
CA ALA A 120 -6.17 18.77 5.44
C ALA A 120 -6.19 17.44 4.68
N PRO A 121 -7.08 16.50 5.04
CA PRO A 121 -7.24 15.27 4.27
C PRO A 121 -7.79 15.61 2.88
N ALA A 122 -7.20 15.00 1.85
CA ALA A 122 -7.65 15.12 0.47
C ALA A 122 -7.95 13.73 -0.09
N THR A 123 -9.01 13.62 -0.89
CA THR A 123 -9.36 12.39 -1.61
C THR A 123 -9.66 12.71 -3.07
N HIS A 124 -9.30 11.80 -3.97
CA HIS A 124 -9.47 11.97 -5.41
C HIS A 124 -10.94 11.98 -5.84
N GLY A 125 -11.22 12.62 -6.98
CA GLY A 125 -12.52 12.61 -7.66
C GLY A 125 -13.03 14.01 -8.00
N GLU A 126 -13.77 14.12 -9.10
CA GLU A 126 -14.43 15.36 -9.53
C GLU A 126 -15.89 15.36 -9.07
N ALA A 127 -16.34 16.44 -8.43
CA ALA A 127 -17.71 16.56 -7.93
C ALA A 127 -18.71 16.76 -9.10
N VAL A 128 -19.79 15.98 -9.07
CA VAL A 128 -20.91 16.00 -10.02
C VAL A 128 -22.19 16.26 -9.24
N SER A 129 -23.04 17.13 -9.78
CA SER A 129 -24.41 17.33 -9.30
C SER A 129 -25.37 17.26 -10.48
N GLU A 130 -26.40 16.44 -10.38
CA GLU A 130 -27.38 16.25 -11.45
C GLU A 130 -28.80 16.06 -10.95
N VAL A 131 -29.75 16.47 -11.80
CA VAL A 131 -31.16 16.07 -11.69
C VAL A 131 -31.29 14.70 -12.34
N ALA A 132 -31.62 13.69 -11.53
CA ALA A 132 -31.74 12.31 -11.98
C ALA A 132 -33.08 12.05 -12.68
N GLY A 133 -34.14 12.75 -12.25
CA GLY A 133 -35.46 12.68 -12.87
C GLY A 133 -36.59 12.86 -11.86
N SER A 134 -37.75 12.31 -12.23
CA SER A 134 -39.02 12.40 -11.53
C SER A 134 -39.39 11.05 -10.93
N GLY A 135 -39.73 11.02 -9.64
CA GLY A 135 -40.29 9.83 -9.00
C GLY A 135 -41.77 9.65 -9.35
N ASP A 136 -42.26 8.41 -9.29
CA ASP A 136 -43.68 8.08 -9.42
C ASP A 136 -44.14 7.09 -8.34
N ALA A 137 -44.99 7.51 -7.40
CA ALA A 137 -45.48 6.68 -6.31
C ALA A 137 -46.28 5.43 -6.78
N ALA A 138 -46.78 5.43 -8.02
CA ALA A 138 -47.46 4.28 -8.61
C ALA A 138 -46.48 3.16 -9.02
N VAL A 139 -45.21 3.48 -9.26
CA VAL A 139 -44.21 2.54 -9.78
C VAL A 139 -43.31 2.02 -8.65
N ALA A 140 -43.36 0.71 -8.43
CA ALA A 140 -42.47 0.02 -7.51
C ALA A 140 -41.05 -0.16 -8.10
N ASN A 141 -40.04 -0.30 -7.23
CA ASN A 141 -38.68 -0.68 -7.63
C ASN A 141 -38.04 0.22 -8.70
N GLN A 142 -38.36 1.52 -8.68
CA GLN A 142 -37.83 2.48 -9.67
C GLN A 142 -36.30 2.52 -9.65
N ARG A 143 -35.73 2.74 -10.83
CA ARG A 143 -34.29 2.72 -11.08
C ARG A 143 -33.87 3.94 -11.87
N PHE A 144 -32.77 4.55 -11.43
CA PHE A 144 -32.17 5.70 -12.09
C PHE A 144 -30.68 5.44 -12.27
N MET A 145 -30.17 5.67 -13.47
CA MET A 145 -28.75 5.51 -13.79
C MET A 145 -28.04 6.85 -13.61
N LEU A 146 -26.84 6.82 -13.01
CA LEU A 146 -25.98 8.00 -12.94
C LEU A 146 -25.56 8.41 -14.36
N LYS A 147 -25.59 9.71 -14.69
CA LYS A 147 -25.24 10.17 -16.07
C LYS A 147 -23.74 10.21 -16.31
N GLN A 148 -22.94 10.22 -15.24
CA GLN A 148 -21.48 10.16 -15.29
C GLN A 148 -20.98 8.92 -14.56
N SER A 149 -20.00 8.24 -15.15
CA SER A 149 -19.31 7.07 -14.61
C SER A 149 -17.79 7.24 -14.71
N PRO A 150 -17.01 6.46 -13.95
CA PRO A 150 -17.43 5.62 -12.82
C PRO A 150 -17.74 6.44 -11.56
N LEU A 151 -18.60 5.89 -10.68
CA LEU A 151 -18.82 6.42 -9.33
C LEU A 151 -17.57 6.23 -8.46
N THR A 152 -17.11 7.31 -7.82
CA THR A 152 -16.00 7.27 -6.87
C THR A 152 -16.43 6.66 -5.55
N TYR A 153 -15.57 5.78 -5.03
CA TYR A 153 -15.64 5.23 -3.68
C TYR A 153 -14.44 5.72 -2.86
N VAL A 154 -14.66 5.96 -1.57
CA VAL A 154 -13.60 6.31 -0.61
C VAL A 154 -13.39 5.20 0.40
N SER A 155 -12.17 5.08 0.94
CA SER A 155 -11.87 4.13 2.01
C SER A 155 -12.72 4.44 3.24
N ALA A 156 -13.29 3.39 3.86
CA ALA A 156 -14.19 3.53 4.99
C ALA A 156 -14.15 2.30 5.91
N VAL A 157 -14.56 2.49 7.16
CA VAL A 157 -14.75 1.42 8.15
C VAL A 157 -16.04 0.64 7.84
N THR A 158 -15.99 -0.22 6.83
CA THR A 158 -17.07 -1.13 6.43
C THR A 158 -16.47 -2.51 6.12
N PRO A 159 -17.26 -3.59 6.04
CA PRO A 159 -16.73 -4.90 5.66
C PRO A 159 -16.03 -4.91 4.30
N SER A 160 -16.51 -4.08 3.35
CA SER A 160 -15.90 -3.94 2.02
C SER A 160 -14.70 -2.98 1.97
N GLY A 161 -14.44 -2.25 3.05
CA GLY A 161 -13.40 -1.21 3.12
C GLY A 161 -13.65 0.05 2.31
N ARG A 162 -14.83 0.18 1.70
CA ARG A 162 -15.20 1.32 0.87
C ARG A 162 -16.60 1.85 1.20
N ARG A 163 -16.84 3.10 0.79
CA ARG A 163 -18.14 3.78 0.84
C ARG A 163 -18.30 4.61 -0.43
N SER A 164 -19.49 4.58 -1.03
CA SER A 164 -19.77 5.43 -2.19
C SER A 164 -19.74 6.90 -1.78
N THR A 165 -19.47 7.77 -2.76
CA THR A 165 -19.58 9.22 -2.57
C THR A 165 -20.98 9.76 -2.91
N LEU A 166 -21.92 8.86 -3.20
CA LEU A 166 -23.25 9.24 -3.67
C LEU A 166 -24.13 9.75 -2.53
N GLU A 167 -24.68 10.93 -2.74
CA GLU A 167 -25.77 11.51 -1.99
C GLU A 167 -27.01 11.55 -2.86
N VAL A 168 -28.09 10.93 -2.38
CA VAL A 168 -29.39 10.93 -3.04
C VAL A 168 -30.35 11.80 -2.26
N ARG A 169 -30.91 12.82 -2.90
CA ARG A 169 -31.98 13.63 -2.32
C ARG A 169 -33.27 13.50 -3.13
N VAL A 170 -34.38 13.27 -2.44
CA VAL A 170 -35.73 13.23 -3.01
C VAL A 170 -36.55 14.30 -2.32
N ASP A 171 -37.08 15.26 -3.08
CA ASP A 171 -37.76 16.46 -2.55
C ASP A 171 -36.89 17.21 -1.52
N GLY A 172 -35.57 17.22 -1.76
CA GLY A 172 -34.57 17.84 -0.87
C GLY A 172 -34.19 17.02 0.37
N ARG A 173 -34.90 15.92 0.67
CA ARG A 173 -34.59 15.02 1.79
C ARG A 173 -33.52 14.00 1.41
N LEU A 174 -32.50 13.83 2.24
CA LEU A 174 -31.45 12.82 2.05
C LEU A 174 -32.00 11.40 2.28
N TRP A 175 -31.70 10.50 1.35
CA TRP A 175 -31.93 9.06 1.45
C TRP A 175 -30.60 8.34 1.71
N ASN A 176 -30.65 7.20 2.41
CA ASN A 176 -29.44 6.48 2.82
C ASN A 176 -29.16 5.26 1.94
N GLU A 177 -27.91 5.04 1.58
CA GLU A 177 -27.46 3.82 0.90
C GLU A 177 -27.56 2.61 1.84
N VAL A 178 -28.09 1.50 1.35
CA VAL A 178 -28.06 0.19 2.01
C VAL A 178 -27.51 -0.88 1.05
N PRO A 179 -26.86 -1.94 1.56
CA PRO A 179 -26.34 -3.01 0.70
C PRO A 179 -27.45 -3.76 -0.07
N SER A 180 -28.64 -3.84 0.54
CA SER A 180 -29.83 -4.46 -0.03
C SER A 180 -31.08 -3.82 0.54
N LEU A 181 -32.11 -3.73 -0.30
CA LEU A 181 -33.45 -3.31 0.08
C LEU A 181 -34.24 -4.39 0.83
N PHE A 182 -33.75 -5.63 0.84
CA PHE A 182 -34.35 -6.74 1.58
C PHE A 182 -34.39 -6.47 3.09
N ASP A 183 -35.50 -6.85 3.73
CA ASP A 183 -35.80 -6.65 5.15
C ASP A 183 -35.68 -5.17 5.61
N ARG A 184 -36.10 -4.24 4.75
CA ARG A 184 -36.17 -2.81 5.05
C ARG A 184 -37.62 -2.40 5.24
N LYS A 185 -37.87 -1.67 6.33
CA LYS A 185 -39.21 -1.19 6.66
C LYS A 185 -39.87 -0.46 5.45
N PRO A 186 -41.18 -0.64 5.21
CA PRO A 186 -41.93 0.00 4.12
C PRO A 186 -41.76 1.52 3.97
N ASN A 187 -41.42 2.22 5.04
CA ASN A 187 -41.24 3.68 5.08
C ASN A 187 -39.76 4.12 5.18
N ALA A 188 -38.82 3.17 5.06
CA ALA A 188 -37.39 3.46 5.10
C ALA A 188 -36.97 4.20 3.83
N HIS A 189 -36.47 5.42 3.99
CA HIS A 189 -35.97 6.26 2.89
C HIS A 189 -34.54 5.83 2.54
N VAL A 190 -34.44 4.69 1.88
CA VAL A 190 -33.17 4.05 1.53
C VAL A 190 -33.14 3.66 0.06
N TYR A 191 -31.93 3.53 -0.49
CA TYR A 191 -31.68 3.06 -1.84
C TYR A 191 -30.56 2.02 -1.83
N ALA A 192 -30.52 1.16 -2.84
CA ALA A 192 -29.42 0.24 -3.06
C ALA A 192 -28.74 0.53 -4.40
N LEU A 193 -27.44 0.26 -4.47
CA LEU A 193 -26.65 0.43 -5.70
C LEU A 193 -26.49 -0.90 -6.43
N ARG A 194 -26.57 -0.83 -7.75
CA ARG A 194 -26.14 -1.87 -8.67
C ARG A 194 -25.13 -1.28 -9.63
N GLN A 195 -24.14 -2.06 -10.03
CA GLN A 195 -23.15 -1.67 -11.03
C GLN A 195 -23.09 -2.76 -12.08
N ASP A 196 -22.99 -2.36 -13.34
CA ASP A 196 -22.80 -3.28 -14.46
C ASP A 196 -21.33 -3.39 -14.88
N ASP A 197 -21.07 -4.23 -15.88
CA ASP A 197 -19.73 -4.53 -16.40
C ASP A 197 -19.06 -3.29 -17.06
N GLU A 198 -19.87 -2.31 -17.51
CA GLU A 198 -19.44 -1.03 -18.05
C GLU A 198 -19.28 0.08 -16.99
N GLN A 199 -19.31 -0.28 -15.70
CA GLN A 199 -19.19 0.64 -14.55
C GLN A 199 -20.33 1.67 -14.43
N ARG A 200 -21.45 1.48 -15.12
CA ARG A 200 -22.62 2.35 -14.94
C ARG A 200 -23.30 1.96 -13.64
N THR A 201 -23.56 2.96 -12.80
CA THR A 201 -24.21 2.76 -11.51
C THR A 201 -25.70 3.04 -11.63
N ILE A 202 -26.50 2.08 -11.16
CA ILE A 202 -27.95 2.15 -11.09
C ILE A 202 -28.34 2.29 -9.62
N VAL A 203 -29.11 3.34 -9.31
CA VAL A 203 -29.74 3.58 -8.02
C VAL A 203 -31.12 2.95 -8.04
N GLN A 204 -31.37 1.98 -7.15
CA GLN A 204 -32.64 1.29 -7.02
C GLN A 204 -33.35 1.68 -5.72
N PHE A 205 -34.65 2.01 -5.83
CA PHE A 205 -35.52 2.38 -4.72
C PHE A 205 -36.51 1.26 -4.35
N GLY A 206 -37.19 1.42 -3.21
CA GLY A 206 -38.12 0.42 -2.67
C GLY A 206 -39.42 0.27 -3.44
N ASP A 207 -40.19 -0.75 -3.05
CA ASP A 207 -41.50 -1.07 -3.60
C ASP A 207 -42.66 -0.81 -2.62
N GLY A 208 -42.37 -0.20 -1.47
CA GLY A 208 -43.36 0.08 -0.42
C GLY A 208 -43.68 -1.11 0.48
N VAL A 209 -43.08 -2.27 0.23
CA VAL A 209 -43.00 -3.40 1.17
C VAL A 209 -41.59 -3.44 1.75
N GLU A 210 -40.61 -3.46 0.85
CA GLU A 210 -39.19 -3.43 1.13
C GLU A 210 -38.65 -2.03 0.76
N ALA A 211 -38.48 -1.19 1.79
CA ALA A 211 -38.20 0.24 1.69
C ALA A 211 -39.29 1.12 1.04
N ALA A 212 -39.17 2.43 1.23
CA ALA A 212 -40.11 3.42 0.72
C ALA A 212 -40.09 3.51 -0.82
N ARG A 213 -41.28 3.64 -1.41
CA ARG A 213 -41.43 4.11 -2.80
C ARG A 213 -41.02 5.58 -2.90
N LEU A 214 -40.64 5.97 -4.10
CA LEU A 214 -40.46 7.38 -4.41
C LEU A 214 -41.83 8.11 -4.40
N PRO A 215 -41.93 9.30 -3.81
CA PRO A 215 -43.09 10.16 -4.02
C PRO A 215 -43.15 10.64 -5.48
N SER A 216 -44.38 10.82 -5.98
CA SER A 216 -44.60 11.46 -7.27
C SER A 216 -44.17 12.92 -7.23
N GLY A 217 -43.33 13.34 -8.17
CA GLY A 217 -42.86 14.72 -8.26
C GLY A 217 -42.18 14.99 -9.59
N ARG A 218 -41.98 16.27 -9.92
CA ARG A 218 -41.27 16.67 -11.13
C ARG A 218 -39.83 17.04 -10.78
N ASP A 219 -38.87 16.35 -11.41
CA ASP A 219 -37.44 16.61 -11.23
C ASP A 219 -37.01 16.61 -9.74
N ASN A 220 -37.69 15.78 -8.94
CA ASN A 220 -37.54 15.76 -7.49
C ASN A 220 -36.35 14.91 -7.01
N LEU A 221 -35.73 14.13 -7.89
CA LEU A 221 -34.52 13.37 -7.56
C LEU A 221 -33.26 14.16 -7.96
N ARG A 222 -32.41 14.42 -6.97
CA ARG A 222 -31.09 15.05 -7.15
C ARG A 222 -30.00 14.14 -6.63
N PHE A 223 -29.00 13.89 -7.46
CA PHE A 223 -27.82 13.10 -7.10
C PHE A 223 -26.60 14.03 -7.04
N GLY A 224 -25.83 13.90 -5.96
CA GLY A 224 -24.50 14.51 -5.81
C GLY A 224 -23.49 13.41 -5.58
N TYR A 225 -22.41 13.36 -6.35
CA TYR A 225 -21.41 12.30 -6.22
C TYR A 225 -20.07 12.74 -6.79
N ARG A 226 -19.05 11.90 -6.70
CA ARG A 226 -17.80 12.10 -7.43
C ARG A 226 -17.62 11.07 -8.52
N LYS A 227 -16.99 11.49 -9.62
CA LYS A 227 -16.54 10.59 -10.69
C LYS A 227 -15.01 10.43 -10.68
N PHE A 228 -14.56 9.40 -11.38
CA PHE A 228 -13.20 8.85 -11.42
C PHE A 228 -12.89 7.86 -10.29
N LEU A 229 -12.05 6.89 -10.61
CA LEU A 229 -11.53 5.87 -9.71
C LEU A 229 -10.09 5.60 -10.14
N GLY A 230 -9.32 5.01 -9.22
CA GLY A 230 -8.18 4.24 -9.68
C GLY A 230 -6.83 4.72 -9.19
N THR A 231 -5.83 4.04 -9.73
CA THR A 231 -4.42 4.39 -9.55
C THR A 231 -4.08 5.74 -10.18
N GLY A 232 -4.89 6.24 -11.12
CA GLY A 232 -4.77 7.60 -11.68
C GLY A 232 -4.87 8.72 -10.65
N GLY A 233 -5.44 8.46 -9.47
CA GLY A 233 -5.44 9.40 -8.34
C GLY A 233 -4.16 9.38 -7.49
N ASN A 234 -3.27 8.40 -7.70
CA ASN A 234 -2.01 8.27 -6.96
C ASN A 234 -0.94 9.17 -7.60
N VAL A 235 -0.87 10.42 -7.14
CA VAL A 235 0.11 11.41 -7.61
C VAL A 235 1.33 11.47 -6.71
N ARG A 236 2.48 11.86 -7.27
CA ARG A 236 3.72 12.06 -6.51
C ARG A 236 3.58 13.22 -5.53
N ALA A 237 4.48 13.26 -4.54
CA ALA A 237 4.71 14.45 -3.74
C ALA A 237 4.92 15.68 -4.64
N GLY A 238 4.40 16.84 -4.23
CA GLY A 238 4.60 18.08 -4.99
C GLY A 238 3.67 18.31 -6.18
N GLN A 239 2.70 17.42 -6.45
CA GLN A 239 1.86 17.51 -7.65
C GLN A 239 0.50 18.18 -7.42
N LEU A 240 -0.02 18.18 -6.19
CA LEU A 240 -1.28 18.83 -5.82
C LEU A 240 -1.04 20.27 -5.39
N THR A 241 -0.83 21.15 -6.37
CA THR A 241 -0.43 22.56 -6.13
C THR A 241 -1.48 23.60 -6.51
N THR A 242 -2.57 23.19 -7.15
CA THR A 242 -3.60 24.10 -7.66
C THR A 242 -4.73 24.28 -6.66
N LEU A 243 -4.99 25.53 -6.27
CA LEU A 243 -6.14 25.93 -5.48
C LEU A 243 -7.33 26.24 -6.40
N LEU A 244 -8.37 25.40 -6.37
CA LEU A 244 -9.63 25.66 -7.09
C LEU A 244 -10.44 26.78 -6.42
N GLY A 245 -10.34 26.91 -5.10
CA GLY A 245 -10.86 28.03 -4.31
C GLY A 245 -9.75 28.65 -3.48
N ARG A 246 -9.83 29.96 -3.23
CA ARG A 246 -8.82 30.72 -2.46
C ARG A 246 -9.44 31.26 -1.16
N PRO A 247 -9.61 30.42 -0.12
CA PRO A 247 -10.06 30.89 1.17
C PRO A 247 -9.07 31.92 1.75
N LEU A 248 -9.59 32.82 2.58
CA LEU A 248 -8.82 33.93 3.13
C LEU A 248 -7.59 33.41 3.91
N GLY A 249 -6.41 33.99 3.63
CA GLY A 249 -5.15 33.62 4.28
C GLY A 249 -4.42 32.44 3.63
N VAL A 250 -5.01 31.72 2.67
CA VAL A 250 -4.35 30.60 1.99
C VAL A 250 -3.70 31.07 0.68
N LYS A 251 -2.36 31.03 0.64
CA LYS A 251 -1.57 31.48 -0.52
C LYS A 251 -1.27 30.38 -1.53
N ALA A 252 -1.03 29.16 -1.04
CA ALA A 252 -0.66 28.00 -1.85
C ALA A 252 -1.11 26.72 -1.15
N VAL A 253 -1.17 25.64 -1.93
CA VAL A 253 -1.38 24.27 -1.44
C VAL A 253 -0.27 23.38 -2.00
N ASN A 254 0.06 22.33 -1.27
CA ASN A 254 0.97 21.29 -1.71
C ASN A 254 0.58 19.96 -1.05
N ASN A 255 0.95 18.83 -1.66
CA ASN A 255 1.00 17.53 -0.99
C ASN A 255 2.46 17.16 -0.70
N PRO A 256 2.93 17.30 0.55
CA PRO A 256 4.30 16.92 0.90
C PRO A 256 4.53 15.43 0.64
N VAL A 257 3.57 14.59 1.03
CA VAL A 257 3.61 13.15 0.78
C VAL A 257 2.87 12.78 -0.51
N PRO A 258 3.27 11.69 -1.21
CA PRO A 258 2.52 11.19 -2.35
C PRO A 258 1.08 10.81 -1.95
N ALA A 259 0.14 11.00 -2.87
CA ALA A 259 -1.20 10.45 -2.70
C ALA A 259 -1.17 8.94 -2.96
N SER A 260 -1.91 8.19 -2.15
CA SER A 260 -1.92 6.72 -2.19
C SER A 260 -3.31 6.16 -1.94
N GLY A 261 -3.48 4.86 -2.15
CA GLY A 261 -4.72 4.13 -1.86
C GLY A 261 -5.73 4.14 -3.00
N GLY A 262 -5.42 4.80 -4.12
CA GLY A 262 -6.15 4.62 -5.37
C GLY A 262 -6.00 3.19 -5.88
N GLN A 263 -7.13 2.57 -6.18
CA GLN A 263 -7.23 1.20 -6.68
C GLN A 263 -8.16 1.19 -7.88
N ASP A 264 -7.69 0.61 -8.99
CA ASP A 264 -8.50 0.43 -10.20
C ASP A 264 -9.63 -0.56 -9.97
N ARG A 265 -10.50 -0.71 -10.98
CA ARG A 265 -11.57 -1.70 -10.88
C ARG A 265 -10.97 -3.09 -10.67
N GLU A 266 -11.65 -3.88 -9.86
CA GLU A 266 -11.33 -5.29 -9.72
C GLU A 266 -11.43 -5.99 -11.09
N SER A 267 -10.45 -6.83 -11.43
CA SER A 267 -10.49 -7.63 -12.64
C SER A 267 -11.54 -8.74 -12.52
N ARG A 268 -11.99 -9.31 -13.65
CA ARG A 268 -12.94 -10.44 -13.62
C ARG A 268 -12.38 -11.65 -12.86
N ASP A 269 -11.08 -11.88 -12.96
CA ASP A 269 -10.42 -13.02 -12.29
C ASP A 269 -10.23 -12.78 -10.79
N ASP A 270 -9.93 -11.54 -10.39
CA ASP A 270 -9.93 -11.15 -8.98
C ASP A 270 -11.33 -11.28 -8.38
N ALA A 271 -12.35 -10.76 -9.08
CA ALA A 271 -13.75 -10.87 -8.65
C ALA A 271 -14.17 -12.34 -8.49
N ARG A 272 -13.75 -13.24 -9.40
CA ARG A 272 -14.01 -14.68 -9.27
C ARG A 272 -13.38 -15.28 -8.00
N ARG A 273 -12.19 -14.83 -7.62
CA ARG A 273 -11.49 -15.29 -6.40
C ARG A 273 -12.08 -14.68 -5.12
N ASN A 274 -12.50 -13.42 -5.18
CA ASN A 274 -12.89 -12.65 -4.01
C ASN A 274 -14.39 -12.73 -3.70
N ALA A 275 -15.26 -12.92 -4.70
CA ALA A 275 -16.72 -13.00 -4.50
C ALA A 275 -17.16 -14.07 -3.49
N PRO A 276 -16.55 -15.27 -3.43
CA PRO A 276 -16.90 -16.26 -2.40
C PRO A 276 -16.55 -15.80 -0.97
N LEU A 277 -15.50 -14.97 -0.80
CA LEU A 277 -14.98 -14.59 0.52
C LEU A 277 -16.00 -13.81 1.35
N THR A 278 -16.82 -12.98 0.70
CA THR A 278 -17.87 -12.22 1.38
C THR A 278 -18.99 -13.12 1.93
N MET A 279 -19.24 -14.26 1.27
CA MET A 279 -20.21 -15.25 1.74
C MET A 279 -19.64 -16.14 2.86
N LEU A 280 -18.34 -16.43 2.83
CA LEU A 280 -17.68 -17.22 3.87
C LEU A 280 -17.59 -16.46 5.19
N THR A 281 -17.32 -15.17 5.13
CA THR A 281 -17.21 -14.31 6.33
C THR A 281 -18.56 -13.80 6.83
N LEU A 282 -19.58 -13.71 5.96
CA LEU A 282 -20.87 -13.06 6.25
C LEU A 282 -20.71 -11.66 6.91
N GLY A 283 -19.63 -10.96 6.55
CA GLY A 283 -19.28 -9.66 7.09
C GLY A 283 -18.71 -9.67 8.51
N ARG A 284 -18.26 -10.81 9.03
CA ARG A 284 -17.58 -10.94 10.33
C ARG A 284 -16.30 -11.78 10.25
N ALA A 285 -15.35 -11.51 11.15
CA ALA A 285 -14.10 -12.24 11.25
C ALA A 285 -13.99 -12.98 12.59
N VAL A 286 -14.09 -14.32 12.58
CA VAL A 286 -14.07 -15.14 13.79
C VAL A 286 -12.87 -16.07 13.80
N SER A 287 -12.69 -16.86 12.74
CA SER A 287 -11.59 -17.79 12.57
C SER A 287 -10.34 -17.11 11.99
N LEU A 288 -9.17 -17.72 12.14
CA LEU A 288 -7.92 -17.22 11.53
C LEU A 288 -8.07 -17.01 10.01
N GLN A 289 -8.79 -17.92 9.35
CA GLN A 289 -9.07 -17.84 7.92
C GLN A 289 -9.98 -16.65 7.62
N ASP A 290 -11.01 -16.41 8.45
CA ASP A 290 -11.91 -15.27 8.26
C ASP A 290 -11.17 -13.94 8.35
N TYR A 291 -10.18 -13.79 9.24
CA TYR A 291 -9.35 -12.58 9.29
C TYR A 291 -8.53 -12.38 8.02
N THR A 292 -8.02 -13.48 7.44
CA THR A 292 -7.31 -13.44 6.15
C THR A 292 -8.27 -13.02 5.02
N ASP A 293 -9.44 -13.66 4.95
CA ASP A 293 -10.43 -13.45 3.87
C ASP A 293 -11.11 -12.08 3.97
N PHE A 294 -11.41 -11.63 5.19
CA PHE A 294 -11.92 -10.27 5.46
C PHE A 294 -10.90 -9.22 5.02
N ALA A 295 -9.63 -9.38 5.42
CA ALA A 295 -8.59 -8.43 5.03
C ALA A 295 -8.35 -8.44 3.51
N ARG A 296 -8.40 -9.60 2.85
CA ARG A 296 -8.25 -9.73 1.41
C ARG A 296 -9.42 -9.13 0.61
N SER A 297 -10.64 -9.20 1.13
CA SER A 297 -11.83 -8.59 0.50
C SER A 297 -11.98 -7.09 0.77
N PHE A 298 -11.09 -6.52 1.59
CA PHE A 298 -11.09 -5.11 1.93
C PHE A 298 -10.46 -4.26 0.80
N ALA A 299 -11.17 -3.20 0.37
CA ALA A 299 -10.66 -2.30 -0.66
C ALA A 299 -9.28 -1.71 -0.29
N GLY A 300 -8.33 -1.79 -1.22
CA GLY A 300 -6.93 -1.40 -1.05
C GLY A 300 -6.01 -2.52 -0.56
N VAL A 301 -6.50 -3.75 -0.42
CA VAL A 301 -5.70 -4.95 -0.09
C VAL A 301 -5.89 -5.99 -1.18
N SER A 302 -4.78 -6.58 -1.66
CA SER A 302 -4.79 -7.64 -2.66
C SER A 302 -4.35 -8.99 -2.09
N LYS A 303 -3.44 -8.99 -1.11
CA LYS A 303 -3.03 -10.19 -0.38
C LYS A 303 -3.00 -9.92 1.10
N ALA A 304 -3.46 -10.91 1.86
CA ALA A 304 -3.41 -10.93 3.31
C ALA A 304 -2.94 -12.31 3.78
N LEU A 305 -2.25 -12.37 4.91
CA LEU A 305 -1.96 -13.61 5.63
C LEU A 305 -2.04 -13.35 7.14
N ALA A 306 -3.02 -13.97 7.79
CA ALA A 306 -3.14 -13.98 9.24
C ALA A 306 -2.41 -15.18 9.85
N VAL A 307 -1.70 -14.95 10.96
CA VAL A 307 -1.13 -16.01 11.80
C VAL A 307 -1.38 -15.74 13.28
N TRP A 308 -1.48 -16.81 14.07
CA TRP A 308 -1.43 -16.71 15.53
C TRP A 308 0.00 -16.41 15.98
N MET A 309 0.17 -15.36 16.77
CA MET A 309 1.46 -14.95 17.30
C MET A 309 1.35 -14.67 18.80
N ARG A 310 2.37 -15.09 19.55
CA ARG A 310 2.52 -14.72 20.96
C ARG A 310 3.48 -13.54 21.04
N THR A 311 2.98 -12.39 21.45
CA THR A 311 3.82 -11.23 21.80
C THR A 311 3.76 -11.05 23.31
N GLY A 312 4.82 -11.45 24.00
CA GLY A 312 4.83 -11.56 25.46
C GLY A 312 3.91 -12.67 25.98
N GLY A 313 3.12 -12.38 27.02
CA GLY A 313 2.20 -13.35 27.64
C GLY A 313 0.85 -13.52 26.94
N LEU A 314 0.52 -12.68 25.96
CA LEU A 314 -0.78 -12.69 25.28
C LEU A 314 -0.67 -13.34 23.90
N ARG A 315 -1.67 -14.18 23.56
CA ARG A 315 -1.89 -14.63 22.17
C ARG A 315 -2.64 -13.53 21.43
N GLY A 316 -2.14 -13.16 20.26
CA GLY A 316 -2.76 -12.23 19.35
C GLY A 316 -2.67 -12.74 17.92
N LEU A 317 -3.24 -11.96 17.01
CA LEU A 317 -3.27 -12.25 15.59
C LEU A 317 -2.44 -11.20 14.85
N PHE A 318 -1.57 -11.68 13.98
CA PHE A 318 -0.69 -10.85 13.17
C PHE A 318 -1.04 -11.01 11.69
N LEU A 319 -1.30 -9.89 11.00
CA LEU A 319 -1.58 -9.87 9.58
C LEU A 319 -0.43 -9.25 8.79
N SER A 320 -0.02 -9.94 7.74
CA SER A 320 0.79 -9.36 6.66
C SER A 320 -0.12 -8.92 5.52
N LEU A 321 0.06 -7.70 5.02
CA LEU A 321 -0.78 -7.08 3.99
C LEU A 321 0.05 -6.64 2.78
N ALA A 322 -0.51 -6.82 1.58
CA ALA A 322 -0.03 -6.16 0.37
C ALA A 322 -1.21 -5.51 -0.35
N GLY A 323 -1.02 -4.27 -0.80
CA GLY A 323 -1.97 -3.55 -1.62
C GLY A 323 -1.94 -3.97 -3.08
N PRO A 324 -2.69 -3.26 -3.94
CA PRO A 324 -2.71 -3.49 -5.39
C PRO A 324 -1.30 -3.47 -5.99
N ASP A 325 -1.00 -4.43 -6.86
CA ASP A 325 0.28 -4.58 -7.55
C ASP A 325 1.52 -4.59 -6.64
N GLY A 326 1.37 -5.05 -5.39
CA GLY A 326 2.45 -5.06 -4.40
C GLY A 326 2.69 -3.70 -3.72
N ALA A 327 1.80 -2.72 -3.90
CA ALA A 327 1.89 -1.46 -3.18
C ALA A 327 1.92 -1.70 -1.66
N ALA A 328 2.78 -0.95 -0.97
CA ALA A 328 2.82 -1.00 0.49
C ALA A 328 1.50 -0.49 1.08
N VAL A 329 1.16 -1.00 2.27
CA VAL A 329 0.03 -0.50 3.08
C VAL A 329 0.60 0.08 4.38
N PRO A 330 1.10 1.33 4.37
CA PRO A 330 1.72 1.94 5.55
C PRO A 330 0.74 2.06 6.71
N GLU A 331 1.24 1.98 7.95
CA GLU A 331 0.42 2.12 9.16
C GLU A 331 -0.29 3.48 9.28
N THR A 332 0.20 4.48 8.55
CA THR A 332 -0.36 5.83 8.46
C THR A 332 -1.42 5.99 7.36
N SER A 333 -1.58 5.00 6.48
CA SER A 333 -2.51 5.08 5.35
C SER A 333 -3.97 4.90 5.79
N ALA A 334 -4.89 5.53 5.06
CA ALA A 334 -6.34 5.36 5.31
C ALA A 334 -6.78 3.90 5.20
N THR A 335 -6.24 3.15 4.23
CA THR A 335 -6.50 1.72 4.06
C THR A 335 -6.15 0.93 5.32
N TYR A 336 -4.95 1.13 5.87
CA TYR A 336 -4.53 0.46 7.10
C TYR A 336 -5.44 0.81 8.27
N LEU A 337 -5.67 2.11 8.51
CA LEU A 337 -6.43 2.59 9.65
C LEU A 337 -7.89 2.10 9.60
N ASN A 338 -8.51 2.15 8.42
CA ASN A 338 -9.89 1.71 8.23
C ASN A 338 -10.01 0.18 8.32
N LEU A 339 -9.04 -0.59 7.78
CA LEU A 339 -9.03 -2.04 7.92
C LEU A 339 -8.86 -2.45 9.38
N ALA A 340 -7.92 -1.85 10.10
CA ALA A 340 -7.71 -2.14 11.53
C ALA A 340 -8.96 -1.82 12.35
N ALA A 341 -9.64 -0.70 12.05
CA ALA A 341 -10.91 -0.36 12.69
C ALA A 341 -12.04 -1.33 12.30
N ALA A 342 -12.11 -1.76 11.03
CA ALA A 342 -13.12 -2.70 10.55
C ALA A 342 -12.94 -4.09 11.17
N LEU A 343 -11.71 -4.61 11.24
CA LEU A 343 -11.42 -5.88 11.90
C LEU A 343 -11.77 -5.86 13.40
N ARG A 344 -11.64 -4.71 14.07
CA ARG A 344 -12.12 -4.55 15.46
C ARG A 344 -13.63 -4.48 15.57
N ALA A 345 -14.30 -3.81 14.62
CA ALA A 345 -15.75 -3.63 14.64
C ALA A 345 -16.52 -4.88 14.21
N TYR A 346 -15.95 -5.66 13.28
CA TYR A 346 -16.57 -6.84 12.67
C TYR A 346 -15.91 -8.16 13.09
N GLY A 347 -14.86 -8.11 13.92
CA GLY A 347 -14.22 -9.27 14.52
C GLY A 347 -14.38 -9.32 16.05
N ASP A 348 -13.42 -9.94 16.72
CA ASP A 348 -13.34 -9.98 18.18
C ASP A 348 -12.63 -8.70 18.69
N PRO A 349 -13.33 -7.81 19.40
CA PRO A 349 -12.75 -6.54 19.86
C PRO A 349 -11.68 -6.72 20.94
N LEU A 350 -11.63 -7.87 21.62
CA LEU A 350 -10.66 -8.17 22.67
C LEU A 350 -9.41 -8.87 22.13
N LEU A 351 -9.42 -9.31 20.87
CA LEU A 351 -8.27 -9.98 20.27
C LEU A 351 -7.16 -8.97 19.98
N PRO A 352 -5.95 -9.13 20.56
CA PRO A 352 -4.81 -8.29 20.21
C PRO A 352 -4.47 -8.47 18.72
N LEU A 353 -4.60 -7.39 17.95
CA LEU A 353 -4.43 -7.39 16.51
C LEU A 353 -3.26 -6.49 16.10
N GLN A 354 -2.33 -7.04 15.32
CA GLN A 354 -1.25 -6.29 14.71
C GLN A 354 -1.25 -6.53 13.20
N LEU A 355 -1.11 -5.46 12.43
CA LEU A 355 -1.07 -5.52 10.97
C LEU A 355 0.23 -4.89 10.52
N LYS A 356 0.86 -5.42 9.47
CA LYS A 356 2.01 -4.82 8.83
C LYS A 356 1.99 -5.03 7.33
N THR A 357 2.55 -4.07 6.60
CA THR A 357 2.90 -4.28 5.20
C THR A 357 3.89 -5.44 5.06
N TYR A 358 3.73 -6.24 4.02
CA TYR A 358 4.60 -7.36 3.70
C TYR A 358 6.04 -6.93 3.39
N GLN A 359 6.96 -7.89 3.35
CA GLN A 359 8.34 -7.68 2.87
C GLN A 359 8.45 -8.11 1.41
N SER A 360 8.68 -7.15 0.50
CA SER A 360 9.00 -7.47 -0.90
C SER A 360 10.42 -8.01 -1.00
N VAL A 361 10.56 -9.23 -1.53
CA VAL A 361 11.85 -9.85 -1.77
C VAL A 361 11.93 -10.26 -3.23
N HIS A 362 13.06 -9.96 -3.86
CA HIS A 362 13.30 -10.32 -5.25
C HIS A 362 14.35 -11.42 -5.37
N PHE A 363 14.24 -12.24 -6.41
CA PHE A 363 15.29 -13.17 -6.82
C PHE A 363 15.70 -12.94 -8.26
N ARG A 364 16.90 -13.43 -8.60
CA ARG A 364 17.42 -13.45 -9.96
C ARG A 364 17.86 -14.86 -10.33
N LEU A 365 17.92 -15.08 -11.64
CA LEU A 365 18.43 -16.30 -12.23
C LEU A 365 19.31 -15.99 -13.45
N LYS A 366 20.17 -16.94 -13.79
CA LYS A 366 20.87 -17.02 -15.07
C LYS A 366 20.64 -18.41 -15.63
N ALA A 367 20.23 -18.49 -16.89
CA ALA A 367 19.94 -19.77 -17.55
C ALA A 367 20.40 -19.78 -19.00
N LYS A 368 20.72 -20.98 -19.49
CA LYS A 368 20.96 -21.31 -20.89
C LYS A 368 19.82 -22.16 -21.42
N LEU A 369 19.45 -21.94 -22.67
CA LEU A 369 18.32 -22.61 -23.32
C LEU A 369 18.80 -23.29 -24.60
N LYS A 370 18.47 -24.56 -24.79
CA LYS A 370 18.53 -25.20 -26.11
C LYS A 370 17.23 -24.89 -26.83
N ILE A 371 17.32 -24.19 -27.94
CA ILE A 371 16.17 -23.76 -28.73
C ILE A 371 16.05 -24.65 -29.96
N ALA A 372 14.82 -25.05 -30.27
CA ALA A 372 14.51 -25.88 -31.42
C ALA A 372 14.99 -25.21 -32.71
N SER A 373 15.63 -25.99 -33.58
CA SER A 373 16.22 -25.49 -34.84
C SER A 373 15.23 -24.81 -35.80
N THR A 374 13.93 -25.08 -35.65
CA THR A 374 12.84 -24.50 -36.44
C THR A 374 12.25 -23.23 -35.84
N ALA A 375 12.63 -22.86 -34.61
CA ALA A 375 12.09 -21.71 -33.90
C ALA A 375 12.95 -20.45 -34.10
N VAL A 376 12.32 -19.28 -33.96
CA VAL A 376 13.03 -17.99 -33.98
C VAL A 376 13.56 -17.71 -32.58
N VAL A 377 14.88 -17.65 -32.44
CA VAL A 377 15.58 -17.52 -31.15
C VAL A 377 15.07 -16.35 -30.31
N ASP A 378 15.03 -15.15 -30.90
CA ASP A 378 14.65 -13.93 -30.16
C ASP A 378 13.20 -13.99 -29.66
N GLU A 379 12.30 -14.61 -30.43
CA GLU A 379 10.90 -14.80 -30.06
C GLU A 379 10.77 -15.79 -28.90
N VAL A 380 11.51 -16.90 -28.94
CA VAL A 380 11.52 -17.87 -27.84
C VAL A 380 12.08 -17.24 -26.57
N LEU A 381 13.18 -16.48 -26.65
CA LEU A 381 13.76 -15.80 -25.49
C LEU A 381 12.79 -14.76 -24.88
N ALA A 382 12.11 -13.99 -25.73
CA ALA A 382 11.07 -13.05 -25.29
C ALA A 382 9.91 -13.78 -24.60
N ASN A 383 9.40 -14.85 -25.21
CA ASN A 383 8.31 -15.66 -24.65
C ASN A 383 8.70 -16.31 -23.31
N VAL A 384 9.94 -16.79 -23.17
CA VAL A 384 10.47 -17.31 -21.90
C VAL A 384 10.54 -16.21 -20.84
N SER A 385 11.05 -15.03 -21.19
CA SER A 385 11.08 -13.88 -20.29
C SER A 385 9.67 -13.52 -19.81
N ASP A 386 8.70 -13.42 -20.72
CA ASP A 386 7.32 -13.04 -20.39
C ASP A 386 6.63 -14.11 -19.53
N THR A 387 6.86 -15.40 -19.84
CA THR A 387 6.33 -16.52 -19.04
C THR A 387 6.89 -16.51 -17.63
N LEU A 388 8.21 -16.33 -17.47
CA LEU A 388 8.85 -16.22 -16.16
C LEU A 388 8.33 -15.01 -15.37
N ARG A 389 8.24 -13.84 -16.02
CA ARG A 389 7.74 -12.61 -15.38
C ARG A 389 6.30 -12.76 -14.94
N TRP A 390 5.45 -13.40 -15.74
CA TRP A 390 4.07 -13.67 -15.39
C TRP A 390 3.97 -14.67 -14.24
N HIS A 391 4.63 -15.83 -14.32
CA HIS A 391 4.55 -16.90 -13.31
C HIS A 391 5.08 -16.45 -11.95
N PHE A 392 6.18 -15.70 -11.93
CA PHE A 392 6.81 -15.18 -10.71
C PHE A 392 6.41 -13.73 -10.38
N SER A 393 5.29 -13.26 -10.92
CA SER A 393 4.71 -11.93 -10.64
C SER A 393 4.04 -11.87 -9.25
N PHE A 394 3.79 -10.65 -8.76
CA PHE A 394 2.98 -10.45 -7.56
C PHE A 394 1.62 -11.16 -7.62
N ALA A 395 0.94 -11.12 -8.77
CA ALA A 395 -0.38 -11.71 -8.94
C ALA A 395 -0.37 -13.23 -8.67
N ASN A 396 0.65 -13.93 -9.19
CA ASN A 396 0.74 -15.39 -9.18
C ASN A 396 1.57 -15.97 -8.01
N ARG A 397 2.16 -15.12 -7.17
CA ARG A 397 3.02 -15.53 -6.04
C ARG A 397 2.40 -15.21 -4.70
N ASP A 398 2.34 -16.16 -3.77
CA ASP A 398 1.76 -15.96 -2.44
C ASP A 398 2.80 -15.72 -1.35
N PHE A 399 2.34 -15.23 -0.20
CA PHE A 399 3.18 -15.03 0.98
C PHE A 399 3.81 -16.33 1.44
N ALA A 400 5.08 -16.26 1.86
CA ALA A 400 5.87 -17.41 2.30
C ALA A 400 6.00 -18.56 1.27
N GLN A 401 5.65 -18.31 0.00
CA GLN A 401 5.83 -19.27 -1.08
C GLN A 401 7.30 -19.33 -1.52
N GLN A 402 7.88 -20.53 -1.50
CA GLN A 402 9.23 -20.80 -1.99
C GLN A 402 9.32 -20.78 -3.52
N VAL A 403 10.52 -20.54 -4.06
CA VAL A 403 10.86 -20.77 -5.48
C VAL A 403 11.88 -21.89 -5.51
N SER A 404 11.68 -22.89 -6.36
CA SER A 404 12.65 -23.98 -6.51
C SER A 404 13.21 -24.05 -7.93
N LEU A 405 14.40 -24.65 -8.04
CA LEU A 405 15.11 -24.80 -9.30
C LEU A 405 14.29 -25.58 -10.34
N ASP A 406 13.64 -26.65 -9.89
CA ASP A 406 12.74 -27.47 -10.70
C ASP A 406 11.49 -26.70 -11.18
N GLU A 407 10.92 -25.82 -10.35
CA GLU A 407 9.82 -24.93 -10.76
C GLU A 407 10.29 -23.99 -11.87
N VAL A 408 11.45 -23.36 -11.70
CA VAL A 408 12.04 -22.44 -12.69
C VAL A 408 12.31 -23.16 -14.02
N MET A 409 12.91 -24.35 -13.97
CA MET A 409 13.17 -25.15 -15.17
C MET A 409 11.88 -25.57 -15.87
N ALA A 410 10.87 -26.03 -15.12
CA ALA A 410 9.59 -26.45 -15.68
C ALA A 410 8.85 -25.28 -16.36
N VAL A 411 8.88 -24.09 -15.77
CA VAL A 411 8.28 -22.89 -16.38
C VAL A 411 8.95 -22.55 -17.71
N MET A 412 10.29 -22.52 -17.75
CA MET A 412 11.01 -22.24 -19.00
C MET A 412 10.77 -23.34 -20.05
N GLN A 413 10.78 -24.60 -19.65
CA GLN A 413 10.60 -25.74 -20.54
C GLN A 413 9.16 -25.87 -21.08
N SER A 414 8.18 -25.24 -20.43
CA SER A 414 6.80 -25.19 -20.93
C SER A 414 6.63 -24.30 -22.17
N VAL A 415 7.62 -23.45 -22.47
CA VAL A 415 7.55 -22.54 -23.62
C VAL A 415 7.85 -23.29 -24.91
N THR A 416 6.97 -23.15 -25.89
CA THR A 416 7.13 -23.80 -27.20
C THR A 416 8.42 -23.33 -27.87
N GLY A 417 9.22 -24.28 -28.36
CA GLY A 417 10.53 -24.02 -28.97
C GLY A 417 11.71 -24.16 -28.01
N VAL A 418 11.49 -24.45 -26.73
CA VAL A 418 12.55 -24.81 -25.77
C VAL A 418 12.71 -26.32 -25.70
N ASP A 419 13.86 -26.83 -26.14
CA ASP A 419 14.20 -28.26 -26.10
C ASP A 419 14.83 -28.65 -24.76
N ALA A 420 15.65 -27.78 -24.17
CA ALA A 420 16.31 -28.01 -22.89
C ALA A 420 16.63 -26.71 -22.15
N VAL A 421 16.79 -26.83 -20.83
CA VAL A 421 17.08 -25.72 -19.92
C VAL A 421 18.23 -26.12 -19.01
N ASP A 422 19.22 -25.24 -18.84
CA ASP A 422 20.26 -25.34 -17.83
C ASP A 422 20.32 -24.03 -17.04
N VAL A 423 20.35 -24.11 -15.72
CA VAL A 423 20.28 -22.93 -14.84
C VAL A 423 21.60 -22.82 -14.10
N ASP A 424 22.39 -21.80 -14.46
CA ASP A 424 23.69 -21.52 -13.84
C ASP A 424 23.55 -20.85 -12.47
N GLN A 425 22.49 -20.05 -12.27
CA GLN A 425 22.30 -19.24 -11.06
C GLN A 425 20.82 -19.14 -10.70
N LEU A 426 20.53 -19.20 -9.40
CA LEU A 426 19.22 -18.95 -8.81
C LEU A 426 19.44 -18.45 -7.38
N TYR A 427 19.20 -17.17 -7.12
CA TYR A 427 19.55 -16.55 -5.83
C TYR A 427 18.66 -15.36 -5.47
N ARG A 428 18.48 -15.13 -4.15
CA ARG A 428 17.75 -13.96 -3.61
C ARG A 428 18.61 -12.70 -3.67
N LEU A 429 17.97 -11.54 -3.82
CA LEU A 429 18.59 -10.22 -3.74
C LEU A 429 18.59 -9.67 -2.29
N ASP A 430 19.08 -10.48 -1.35
CA ASP A 430 19.26 -10.02 0.02
C ASP A 430 20.53 -9.14 0.14
N PRO A 431 20.61 -8.22 1.12
CA PRO A 431 21.84 -7.47 1.38
C PRO A 431 23.04 -8.38 1.61
N GLY A 432 24.07 -8.25 0.78
CA GLY A 432 25.28 -9.09 0.85
C GLY A 432 25.17 -10.45 0.15
N ALA A 433 24.05 -10.76 -0.51
CA ALA A 433 23.94 -11.95 -1.35
C ALA A 433 24.80 -11.81 -2.62
N PHE A 434 25.37 -12.94 -3.06
CA PHE A 434 26.14 -13.04 -4.29
C PHE A 434 25.48 -14.03 -5.25
N PRO A 435 25.71 -13.90 -6.58
CA PRO A 435 25.20 -14.86 -7.55
C PRO A 435 25.68 -16.28 -7.23
N ALA A 436 24.73 -17.20 -7.09
CA ALA A 436 24.97 -18.61 -6.80
C ALA A 436 23.81 -19.45 -7.34
N LEU A 437 24.04 -20.75 -7.50
CA LEU A 437 22.97 -21.71 -7.76
C LEU A 437 22.45 -22.27 -6.43
N ILE A 438 21.31 -21.74 -5.97
CA ILE A 438 20.64 -22.24 -4.77
C ILE A 438 19.42 -23.05 -5.21
N PRO A 439 19.34 -24.36 -4.94
CA PRO A 439 18.27 -25.22 -5.43
C PRO A 439 16.86 -24.79 -4.99
N ARG A 440 16.75 -24.07 -3.88
CA ARG A 440 15.49 -23.61 -3.31
C ARG A 440 15.66 -22.30 -2.56
N LEU A 441 14.88 -21.31 -2.96
CA LEU A 441 14.78 -20.01 -2.32
C LEU A 441 13.51 -19.99 -1.46
N PHE A 442 13.68 -19.90 -0.15
CA PHE A 442 12.54 -19.81 0.77
C PHE A 442 12.07 -18.36 0.89
N ALA A 443 10.76 -18.12 0.92
CA ALA A 443 10.18 -16.87 1.43
C ALA A 443 9.79 -17.08 2.89
N LYS A 444 10.15 -16.14 3.77
CA LYS A 444 9.90 -16.31 5.21
C LYS A 444 8.43 -16.03 5.55
N PRO A 445 7.79 -16.86 6.41
CA PRO A 445 6.50 -16.51 7.02
C PRO A 445 6.68 -15.34 8.01
N PRO A 446 5.59 -14.81 8.60
CA PRO A 446 5.71 -13.85 9.68
C PRO A 446 6.59 -14.38 10.82
N GLN A 447 7.44 -13.52 11.38
CA GLN A 447 8.44 -13.89 12.38
C GLN A 447 8.41 -12.97 13.59
N LEU A 448 8.46 -13.56 14.78
CA LEU A 448 8.79 -12.87 16.02
C LEU A 448 10.32 -12.86 16.16
N LEU A 449 10.91 -11.67 16.14
CA LEU A 449 12.35 -11.51 16.35
C LEU A 449 12.70 -11.62 17.84
N THR A 450 13.96 -11.90 18.12
CA THR A 450 14.49 -12.02 19.50
C THR A 450 14.32 -10.75 20.33
N ASN A 451 14.28 -9.58 19.68
CA ASN A 451 14.01 -8.28 20.32
C ASN A 451 12.51 -8.02 20.58
N GLY A 452 11.63 -9.01 20.35
CA GLY A 452 10.19 -8.90 20.53
C GLY A 452 9.44 -8.22 19.38
N SER A 453 10.14 -7.68 18.38
CA SER A 453 9.49 -7.05 17.22
C SER A 453 9.01 -8.09 16.19
N LEU A 454 7.94 -7.74 15.46
CA LEU A 454 7.37 -8.60 14.42
C LEU A 454 7.82 -8.18 13.02
N LYS A 455 8.20 -9.18 12.22
CA LYS A 455 8.40 -9.05 10.77
C LYS A 455 7.23 -9.69 10.02
N ALA A 456 6.75 -8.98 9.00
CA ALA A 456 5.72 -9.47 8.11
C ALA A 456 6.22 -10.60 7.21
N ALA A 457 5.30 -11.36 6.60
CA ALA A 457 5.65 -12.37 5.62
C ALA A 457 6.40 -11.75 4.44
N GLU A 458 7.33 -12.51 3.88
CA GLU A 458 7.98 -12.19 2.63
C GLU A 458 7.11 -12.67 1.45
N LEU A 459 7.11 -11.90 0.37
CA LEU A 459 6.60 -12.32 -0.93
C LEU A 459 7.77 -12.30 -1.90
N LEU A 460 8.13 -13.48 -2.42
CA LEU A 460 9.28 -13.68 -3.28
C LEU A 460 8.85 -13.64 -4.75
N THR A 461 9.35 -12.65 -5.48
CA THR A 461 9.04 -12.40 -6.90
C THR A 461 10.30 -12.27 -7.74
N LEU A 462 10.17 -12.47 -9.05
CA LEU A 462 11.28 -12.25 -9.97
C LEU A 462 11.65 -10.76 -10.01
N ASP A 463 12.93 -10.44 -10.00
CA ASP A 463 13.41 -9.07 -10.12
C ASP A 463 12.95 -8.44 -11.46
N PRO A 464 12.45 -7.18 -11.45
CA PRO A 464 11.96 -6.54 -12.67
C PRO A 464 13.08 -6.16 -13.66
N GLY A 465 14.35 -6.23 -13.26
CA GLY A 465 15.49 -5.96 -14.12
C GLY A 465 15.65 -6.95 -15.29
N PRO A 466 16.65 -6.75 -16.17
CA PRO A 466 16.93 -7.65 -17.28
C PRO A 466 17.23 -9.08 -16.82
N LEU A 467 16.73 -10.08 -17.56
CA LEU A 467 17.01 -11.49 -17.31
C LEU A 467 18.25 -11.93 -18.10
N ALA A 468 19.12 -12.71 -17.46
CA ALA A 468 20.30 -13.28 -18.09
C ALA A 468 19.94 -14.65 -18.71
N LEU A 469 19.41 -14.61 -19.93
CA LEU A 469 19.09 -15.80 -20.73
C LEU A 469 20.07 -15.91 -21.90
N GLU A 470 20.71 -17.07 -22.04
CA GLU A 470 21.70 -17.37 -23.08
C GLU A 470 21.25 -18.58 -23.90
N VAL A 471 21.75 -18.72 -25.13
CA VAL A 471 21.46 -19.89 -25.98
C VAL A 471 22.59 -20.89 -25.87
N MET A 472 22.25 -22.17 -25.71
CA MET A 472 23.22 -23.25 -25.75
C MET A 472 23.76 -23.43 -27.18
N PRO A 473 25.05 -23.74 -27.35
CA PRO A 473 25.61 -24.10 -28.65
C PRO A 473 24.89 -25.28 -29.29
#